data_AF-L5NZP9-F1
#
_entry.id   AF-L5NZP9-F1
#
_cell.length_a   1.000
_cell.length_b   1.000
_cell.length_c   1.000
_cell.angle_alpha   90.00
_cell.angle_beta   90.00
_cell.angle_gamma   90.00
#
_symmetry.space_group_name_H-M   'P 1'
#
loop_
_entity.id
_entity.type
_entity.pdbx_description
1 polymer ?
#
loop_
_entity_poly.entity_id
_entity_poly.type
_entity_poly.pdbx_seq_one_letter_code
_entity_poly.pdbx_strand_id
1 'polypeptide(L)'
;ERSIKIHADKTHNNRTVYYQPSLDTSLSLWIDIERNAVLTADDSPYLFPTQKRENLLPKSYGKIVRIAADNAGIQEVLYEDNGGRPVRKISTHSLRHSFAVACLRNNMDVRTLQKLMGHENIETTERYLDIADEDIKQKARQFGPSLES
;
A
#
# COMPACT_ATOMS: atom_id res chain seq x y z
N GLU A 1 -14.01 6.53 14.77
CA GLU A 1 -14.13 6.12 13.35
C GLU A 1 -12.79 5.60 12.85
N ARG A 2 -12.75 4.50 12.11
CA ARG A 2 -11.51 3.84 11.64
C ARG A 2 -10.89 4.63 10.49
N SER A 3 -10.14 5.66 10.83
CA SER A 3 -9.56 6.57 9.85
C SER A 3 -8.20 7.12 10.30
N ILE A 4 -7.37 7.50 9.33
CA ILE A 4 -6.09 8.19 9.54
C ILE A 4 -6.11 9.47 8.71
N LYS A 5 -5.81 10.61 9.34
CA LYS A 5 -5.67 11.89 8.65
C LYS A 5 -4.26 12.01 8.09
N ILE A 6 -4.16 12.25 6.79
CA ILE A 6 -2.92 12.47 6.07
C ILE A 6 -2.78 13.97 5.81
N HIS A 7 -1.77 14.57 6.43
CA HIS A 7 -1.41 15.97 6.24
C HIS A 7 -0.32 16.06 5.17
N ALA A 8 -0.56 16.86 4.13
CA ALA A 8 0.37 17.03 3.02
C ALA A 8 0.82 18.49 2.95
N ASP A 9 1.78 18.87 3.80
CA ASP A 9 2.21 20.25 4.00
C ASP A 9 2.71 20.94 2.71
N LYS A 10 3.21 20.16 1.74
CA LYS A 10 3.73 20.68 0.47
C LYS A 10 2.67 20.86 -0.62
N THR A 11 1.62 20.06 -0.62
CA THR A 11 0.61 20.06 -1.68
C THR A 11 -0.75 20.58 -1.20
N HIS A 12 -0.90 20.86 0.10
CA HIS A 12 -2.15 21.24 0.77
C HIS A 12 -3.32 20.24 0.59
N ASN A 13 -3.06 19.08 -0.01
CA ASN A 13 -4.02 18.02 -0.26
C ASN A 13 -4.14 17.10 0.96
N ASN A 14 -4.72 17.64 2.03
CA ASN A 14 -5.09 16.87 3.20
C ASN A 14 -6.18 15.86 2.82
N ARG A 15 -6.03 14.63 3.27
CA ARG A 15 -7.05 13.59 3.03
C ARG A 15 -7.20 12.67 4.23
N THR A 16 -8.37 12.07 4.34
CA THR A 16 -8.64 11.02 5.32
C THR A 16 -8.65 9.69 4.60
N VAL A 17 -7.87 8.73 5.10
CA VAL A 17 -7.92 7.34 4.63
C VAL A 17 -8.66 6.49 5.65
N TYR A 18 -9.55 5.63 5.17
CA TYR A 18 -10.29 4.70 6.01
C TYR A 18 -9.63 3.32 5.94
N TYR A 19 -9.69 2.57 7.04
CA TYR A 19 -9.09 1.24 7.12
C TYR A 19 -10.07 0.21 7.67
N GLN A 20 -9.81 -1.05 7.36
CA GLN A 20 -10.63 -2.19 7.75
C GLN A 20 -10.38 -2.58 9.22
N PRO A 21 -11.38 -3.16 9.92
CA PRO A 21 -11.23 -3.59 11.32
C PRO A 21 -10.08 -4.56 11.57
N SER A 22 -9.64 -5.29 10.54
CA SER A 22 -8.49 -6.19 10.62
C SER A 22 -7.18 -5.48 11.03
N LEU A 23 -7.10 -4.16 10.87
CA LEU A 23 -5.94 -3.37 11.30
C LEU A 23 -5.99 -2.97 12.78
N ASP A 24 -7.17 -3.03 13.42
CA ASP A 24 -7.36 -2.54 14.80
C ASP A 24 -6.37 -3.19 15.77
N THR A 25 -6.29 -4.52 15.78
CA THR A 25 -5.44 -5.26 16.70
C THR A 25 -3.97 -4.89 16.56
N SER A 26 -3.45 -4.86 15.32
CA SER A 26 -2.04 -4.52 15.07
C SER A 26 -1.73 -3.06 15.38
N LEU A 27 -2.66 -2.15 15.09
CA LEU A 27 -2.46 -0.73 15.34
C LEU A 27 -2.52 -0.39 16.83
N SER A 28 -3.46 -0.98 17.58
CA SER A 28 -3.53 -0.84 19.05
C SER A 28 -2.30 -1.46 19.71
N LEU A 29 -1.90 -2.68 19.31
CA LEU A 29 -0.66 -3.29 19.82
C LEU A 29 0.55 -2.39 19.60
N TRP A 30 0.66 -1.79 18.40
CA TRP A 30 1.73 -0.84 18.12
C TRP A 30 1.65 0.40 19.02
N ILE A 31 0.50 1.09 19.06
CA ILE A 31 0.35 2.37 19.76
C ILE A 31 0.51 2.20 21.28
N ASP A 32 -0.13 1.20 21.85
CA ASP A 32 -0.28 1.06 23.30
C ASP A 32 0.91 0.33 23.95
N ILE A 33 1.62 -0.50 23.18
CA ILE A 33 2.67 -1.37 23.71
C ILE A 33 4.00 -1.15 23.00
N GLU A 34 4.09 -1.44 21.70
CA GLU A 34 5.39 -1.53 21.02
C GLU A 34 6.05 -0.16 20.79
N ARG A 35 5.25 0.88 20.53
CA ARG A 35 5.75 2.25 20.31
C ARG A 35 6.46 2.77 21.55
N ASN A 36 5.95 2.47 22.75
CA ASN A 36 6.53 2.93 24.03
C ASN A 36 7.91 2.30 24.30
N ALA A 37 8.25 1.19 23.64
CA ALA A 37 9.58 0.58 23.73
C ALA A 37 10.62 1.25 22.80
N VAL A 38 10.22 2.22 21.97
CA VAL A 38 11.13 2.97 21.10
C VAL A 38 11.74 4.12 21.89
N LEU A 39 13.07 4.20 21.93
CA LEU A 39 13.80 5.18 22.76
C LEU A 39 13.42 6.65 22.52
N THR A 40 12.92 6.99 21.33
CA THR A 40 12.54 8.36 20.96
C THR A 40 11.02 8.59 21.00
N ALA A 41 10.24 7.63 21.49
CA ALA A 41 8.78 7.66 21.41
C ALA A 41 8.14 8.75 22.26
N ASP A 42 8.68 9.00 23.46
CA ASP A 42 8.13 9.97 24.42
C ASP A 42 8.25 11.40 23.88
N ASP A 43 9.34 11.70 23.18
CA ASP A 43 9.61 13.03 22.61
C ASP A 43 9.09 13.18 21.18
N SER A 44 8.66 12.09 20.54
CA SER A 44 8.26 12.11 19.12
C SER A 44 6.77 12.41 18.94
N PRO A 45 6.41 13.43 18.12
CA PRO A 45 5.03 13.66 17.70
C PRO A 45 4.57 12.71 16.57
N TYR A 46 5.46 11.86 16.03
CA TYR A 46 5.17 11.00 14.89
C TYR A 46 4.62 9.64 15.31
N LEU A 47 3.72 9.08 14.50
CA LEU A 47 3.15 7.75 14.74
C LEU A 47 4.20 6.63 14.72
N PHE A 48 5.24 6.79 13.89
CA PHE A 48 6.31 5.81 13.71
C PHE A 48 7.69 6.45 14.02
N PRO A 49 8.06 6.55 15.31
CA PRO A 49 9.41 6.91 15.71
C PRO A 49 10.40 5.79 15.37
N THR A 50 11.70 6.09 15.49
CA THR A 50 12.77 5.10 15.32
C THR A 50 13.70 5.11 16.52
N GLN A 51 14.46 4.04 16.73
CA GLN A 51 15.41 3.96 17.86
C GLN A 51 16.47 5.08 17.89
N LYS A 52 16.66 5.81 16.78
CA LYS A 52 17.67 6.87 16.66
C LYS A 52 17.11 8.26 16.32
N ARG A 53 15.84 8.36 15.95
CA ARG A 53 15.21 9.61 15.51
C ARG A 53 13.72 9.58 15.80
N GLU A 54 13.17 10.76 16.06
CA GLU A 54 11.74 10.99 16.25
C GLU A 54 10.88 10.54 15.05
N ASN A 55 11.44 10.43 13.83
CA ASN A 55 10.67 10.10 12.64
C ASN A 55 11.34 9.08 11.70
N LEU A 56 10.47 8.42 10.94
CA LEU A 56 10.86 7.53 9.86
C LEU A 56 11.18 8.33 8.58
N LEU A 57 12.38 8.12 8.02
CA LEU A 57 12.76 8.77 6.76
C LEU A 57 12.10 8.10 5.55
N PRO A 58 11.83 8.85 4.46
CA PRO A 58 11.29 8.30 3.22
C PRO A 58 12.06 7.10 2.66
N LYS A 59 13.40 7.14 2.72
CA LYS A 59 14.24 6.02 2.25
C LYS A 59 14.10 4.74 3.10
N SER A 60 13.58 4.84 4.32
CA SER A 60 13.41 3.69 5.21
C SER A 60 12.22 2.83 4.82
N TYR A 61 11.16 3.39 4.21
CA TYR A 61 9.98 2.61 3.81
C TYR A 61 10.34 1.46 2.86
N GLY A 62 11.13 1.75 1.83
CA GLY A 62 11.60 0.73 0.89
C GLY A 62 12.42 -0.36 1.56
N LYS A 63 13.24 0.00 2.55
CA LYS A 63 14.02 -0.98 3.33
C LYS A 63 13.13 -1.85 4.20
N ILE A 64 12.13 -1.29 4.87
CA ILE A 64 11.18 -2.03 5.73
C ILE A 64 10.41 -3.05 4.89
N VAL A 65 9.81 -2.60 3.79
CA VAL A 65 9.05 -3.49 2.88
C VAL A 65 9.94 -4.60 2.32
N ARG A 66 11.18 -4.26 1.96
CA ARG A 66 12.15 -5.25 1.48
C ARG A 66 12.44 -6.31 2.55
N ILE A 67 12.76 -5.90 3.78
CA ILE A 67 13.05 -6.84 4.87
C ILE A 67 11.83 -7.72 5.15
N ALA A 68 10.62 -7.16 5.17
CA ALA A 68 9.41 -7.92 5.38
C ALA A 68 9.19 -8.97 4.26
N ALA A 69 9.42 -8.59 3.00
CA ALA A 69 9.32 -9.50 1.86
C ALA A 69 10.40 -10.60 1.88
N ASP A 70 11.63 -10.25 2.26
CA ASP A 70 12.74 -11.19 2.43
C ASP A 70 12.40 -12.21 3.54
N ASN A 71 11.94 -11.73 4.70
CA ASN A 71 11.56 -12.57 5.85
C ASN A 71 10.37 -13.49 5.55
N ALA A 72 9.44 -13.05 4.69
CA ALA A 72 8.32 -13.86 4.25
C ALA A 72 8.68 -14.83 3.11
N GLY A 73 9.91 -14.78 2.58
CA GLY A 73 10.36 -15.67 1.50
C GLY A 73 9.70 -15.40 0.14
N ILE A 74 9.11 -14.21 -0.05
CA ILE A 74 8.36 -13.84 -1.25
C ILE A 74 9.09 -12.83 -2.14
N GLN A 75 10.30 -12.41 -1.75
CA GLN A 75 11.09 -11.48 -2.53
C GLN A 75 11.79 -12.18 -3.71
N GLU A 76 11.82 -11.50 -4.84
CA GLU A 76 12.47 -11.95 -6.07
C GLU A 76 13.26 -10.80 -6.71
N VAL A 77 14.44 -11.09 -7.26
CA VAL A 77 15.18 -10.16 -8.11
C VAL A 77 14.74 -10.38 -9.54
N LEU A 78 14.17 -9.34 -10.15
CA LEU A 78 13.65 -9.40 -11.51
C LEU A 78 14.78 -9.26 -12.54
N TYR A 79 15.64 -8.27 -12.34
CA TYR A 79 16.80 -7.98 -13.18
C TYR A 79 17.77 -7.07 -12.42
N GLU A 80 18.96 -6.84 -12.98
CA GLU A 80 19.89 -5.82 -12.50
C GLU A 80 19.79 -4.57 -13.38
N ASP A 81 19.76 -3.40 -12.75
CA ASP A 81 19.82 -2.14 -13.50
C ASP A 81 21.22 -1.92 -14.12
N ASN A 82 21.35 -0.88 -14.94
CA ASN A 82 22.63 -0.55 -15.61
C ASN A 82 23.80 -0.29 -14.63
N GLY A 83 23.52 -0.10 -13.34
CA GLY A 83 24.50 0.06 -12.27
C GLY A 83 24.75 -1.21 -11.47
N GLY A 84 24.27 -2.38 -11.92
CA GLY A 84 24.41 -3.66 -11.23
C GLY A 84 23.56 -3.77 -9.96
N ARG A 85 22.54 -2.93 -9.79
CA ARG A 85 21.68 -2.98 -8.60
C ARG A 85 20.49 -3.89 -8.86
N PRO A 86 20.20 -4.84 -7.96
CA PRO A 86 19.07 -5.74 -8.14
C PRO A 86 17.74 -4.99 -8.01
N VAL A 87 16.97 -4.99 -9.09
CA VAL A 87 15.58 -4.54 -9.12
C VAL A 87 14.71 -5.64 -8.55
N ARG A 88 14.00 -5.31 -7.48
CA ARG A 88 13.22 -6.27 -6.68
C ARG A 88 11.75 -6.18 -7.02
N LYS A 89 11.09 -7.34 -7.00
CA LYS A 89 9.67 -7.48 -7.28
C LYS A 89 8.79 -6.76 -6.27
N ILE A 90 9.09 -6.92 -4.97
CA ILE A 90 8.30 -6.33 -3.89
C ILE A 90 8.93 -5.04 -3.41
N SER A 91 8.16 -3.95 -3.52
CA SER A 91 8.52 -2.59 -3.16
C SER A 91 7.31 -1.85 -2.55
N THR A 92 7.51 -0.62 -2.09
CA THR A 92 6.41 0.24 -1.62
C THR A 92 5.36 0.49 -2.71
N HIS A 93 5.81 0.61 -3.97
CA HIS A 93 4.90 0.80 -5.10
C HIS A 93 4.13 -0.48 -5.43
N SER A 94 4.75 -1.67 -5.29
CA SER A 94 4.02 -2.93 -5.50
C SER A 94 2.93 -3.12 -4.45
N LEU A 95 3.17 -2.77 -3.18
CA LEU A 95 2.13 -2.81 -2.15
C LEU A 95 0.95 -1.88 -2.47
N ARG A 96 1.23 -0.64 -2.89
CA ARG A 96 0.20 0.31 -3.32
C ARG A 96 -0.60 -0.23 -4.51
N HIS A 97 0.09 -0.85 -5.46
CA HIS A 97 -0.53 -1.46 -6.63
C HIS A 97 -1.43 -2.63 -6.26
N SER A 98 -0.94 -3.55 -5.43
CA SER A 98 -1.72 -4.71 -4.95
C SER A 98 -2.96 -4.26 -4.18
N PHE A 99 -2.84 -3.22 -3.35
CA PHE A 99 -3.98 -2.61 -2.67
C PHE A 99 -5.03 -2.10 -3.66
N ALA A 100 -4.63 -1.31 -4.66
CA ALA A 100 -5.54 -0.75 -5.64
C ALA A 100 -6.29 -1.83 -6.43
N VAL A 101 -5.54 -2.82 -6.96
CA VAL A 101 -6.14 -3.96 -7.69
C VAL A 101 -7.08 -4.76 -6.80
N ALA A 102 -6.72 -5.00 -5.53
CA ALA A 102 -7.60 -5.71 -4.60
C ALA A 102 -8.90 -4.94 -4.31
N CYS A 103 -8.84 -3.61 -4.18
CA CYS A 103 -10.04 -2.78 -4.02
C CYS A 103 -10.95 -2.86 -5.24
N LEU A 104 -10.41 -2.73 -6.46
CA LEU A 104 -11.18 -2.84 -7.71
C LEU A 104 -11.82 -4.24 -7.86
N ARG A 105 -11.06 -5.30 -7.58
CA ARG A 105 -11.56 -6.68 -7.57
C ARG A 105 -12.70 -6.92 -6.58
N ASN A 106 -12.72 -6.15 -5.49
CA ASN A 106 -13.79 -6.15 -4.49
C ASN A 106 -14.90 -5.14 -4.81
N ASN A 107 -15.04 -4.75 -6.08
CA ASN A 107 -16.07 -3.86 -6.60
C ASN A 107 -16.05 -2.43 -6.03
N MET A 108 -14.91 -1.95 -5.51
CA MET A 108 -14.77 -0.52 -5.22
C MET A 108 -14.74 0.25 -6.53
N ASP A 109 -15.56 1.31 -6.64
CA ASP A 109 -15.54 2.14 -7.84
C ASP A 109 -14.23 2.92 -7.97
N VAL A 110 -13.79 3.13 -9.21
CA VAL A 110 -12.50 3.77 -9.52
C VAL A 110 -12.38 5.18 -8.95
N ARG A 111 -13.50 5.92 -8.83
CA ARG A 111 -13.48 7.30 -8.36
C ARG A 111 -13.34 7.37 -6.83
N THR A 112 -13.95 6.44 -6.11
CA THR A 112 -13.73 6.25 -4.67
C THR A 112 -12.30 5.82 -4.40
N LEU A 113 -11.77 4.87 -5.19
CA LEU A 113 -10.37 4.44 -5.07
C LEU A 113 -9.39 5.59 -5.34
N GLN A 114 -9.61 6.38 -6.39
CA GLN A 114 -8.80 7.55 -6.72
C GLN A 114 -8.73 8.53 -5.54
N LYS A 115 -9.87 8.87 -4.93
CA LYS A 115 -9.95 9.76 -3.77
C LYS A 115 -9.20 9.17 -2.56
N LEU A 116 -9.37 7.87 -2.30
CA LEU A 116 -8.70 7.18 -1.20
C LEU A 116 -7.17 7.20 -1.36
N MET A 117 -6.68 6.96 -2.58
CA MET A 117 -5.25 6.94 -2.89
C MET A 117 -4.63 8.34 -3.00
N GLY A 118 -5.46 9.37 -3.19
CA GLY A 118 -5.04 10.76 -3.34
C GLY A 118 -4.34 11.03 -4.68
N HIS A 119 -4.80 10.38 -5.76
CA HIS A 119 -4.24 10.58 -7.09
C HIS A 119 -4.88 11.80 -7.76
N GLU A 120 -4.06 12.80 -8.09
CA GLU A 120 -4.52 14.03 -8.77
C GLU A 120 -5.04 13.73 -10.18
N ASN A 121 -4.40 12.80 -10.89
CA ASN A 121 -4.85 12.33 -12.20
C ASN A 121 -5.47 10.93 -12.10
N ILE A 122 -6.62 10.76 -12.77
CA ILE A 122 -7.33 9.48 -12.87
C ILE A 122 -6.55 8.44 -13.67
N GLU A 123 -5.72 8.86 -14.63
CA GLU A 123 -4.88 7.99 -15.48
C GLU A 123 -3.99 7.03 -14.65
N THR A 124 -3.50 7.46 -13.49
CA THR A 124 -2.70 6.62 -12.59
C THR A 124 -3.53 5.49 -11.95
N THR A 125 -4.83 5.72 -11.80
CA THR A 125 -5.79 4.77 -11.24
C THR A 125 -6.39 3.88 -12.33
N GLU A 126 -6.57 4.40 -13.54
CA GLU A 126 -7.04 3.64 -14.71
C GLU A 126 -6.07 2.53 -15.10
N ARG A 127 -4.76 2.73 -14.94
CA ARG A 127 -3.77 1.65 -15.11
C ARG A 127 -4.05 0.41 -14.23
N TYR A 128 -4.75 0.55 -13.11
CA TYR A 128 -5.16 -0.59 -12.29
C TYR A 128 -6.41 -1.29 -12.82
N LEU A 129 -7.27 -0.58 -13.56
CA LEU A 129 -8.44 -1.18 -14.21
C LEU A 129 -7.99 -2.19 -15.26
N ASP A 130 -7.02 -1.85 -16.13
CA ASP A 130 -6.50 -2.77 -17.15
C ASP A 130 -6.05 -4.13 -16.56
N ILE A 131 -5.50 -4.09 -15.34
CA ILE A 131 -4.99 -5.28 -14.64
C ILE A 131 -6.11 -6.05 -13.94
N ALA A 132 -7.14 -5.35 -13.45
CA ALA A 132 -8.35 -5.99 -12.94
C ALA A 132 -9.20 -6.59 -14.09
N ASP A 133 -9.15 -5.98 -15.28
CA ASP A 133 -9.94 -6.37 -16.46
C ASP A 133 -9.41 -7.63 -17.14
N GLU A 134 -8.13 -7.98 -17.00
CA GLU A 134 -7.63 -9.31 -17.40
C GLU A 134 -8.38 -10.44 -16.66
N ASP A 135 -8.80 -10.23 -15.41
CA ASP A 135 -9.67 -11.17 -14.72
C ASP A 135 -11.11 -11.14 -15.26
N ILE A 136 -11.61 -9.98 -15.70
CA ILE A 136 -12.92 -9.87 -16.35
C ILE A 136 -12.92 -10.68 -17.64
N LYS A 137 -11.86 -10.59 -18.45
CA LYS A 137 -11.71 -11.39 -19.68
C LYS A 137 -11.72 -12.89 -19.36
N GLN A 138 -11.05 -13.31 -18.29
CA GLN A 138 -11.06 -14.71 -17.85
C GLN A 138 -12.45 -15.14 -17.35
N LYS A 139 -13.11 -14.33 -16.50
CA LYS A 139 -14.46 -14.59 -15.98
C LYS A 139 -15.53 -14.55 -17.06
N ALA A 140 -15.43 -13.63 -18.03
CA ALA A 140 -16.32 -13.55 -19.18
C ALA A 140 -16.18 -14.78 -20.09
N ARG A 141 -14.96 -15.33 -20.23
CA ARG A 141 -14.76 -16.62 -20.92
C ARG A 141 -15.29 -17.82 -20.11
N GLN A 142 -15.20 -17.77 -18.79
CA GLN A 142 -15.56 -18.89 -17.92
C GLN A 142 -17.05 -18.96 -17.59
N PHE A 143 -17.73 -17.82 -17.46
CA PHE A 143 -19.13 -17.70 -17.01
C PHE A 143 -20.00 -16.91 -17.99
N GLY A 144 -19.44 -16.40 -19.08
CA GLY A 144 -20.24 -15.83 -20.16
C GLY A 144 -21.14 -16.91 -20.75
N PRO A 145 -22.31 -16.51 -21.29
CA PRO A 145 -23.23 -17.46 -21.89
C PRO A 145 -22.52 -18.29 -22.98
N SER A 146 -22.39 -19.60 -22.76
CA SER A 146 -21.92 -20.55 -23.77
C SER A 146 -23.10 -21.00 -24.63
N LEU A 147 -22.89 -21.08 -25.95
CA LEU A 147 -23.86 -21.62 -26.91
C LEU A 147 -23.90 -23.15 -26.95
N GLU A 148 -23.44 -23.83 -25.90
CA GLU A 148 -23.59 -25.28 -25.78
C GLU A 148 -24.73 -25.59 -24.80
N SER A 149 -25.79 -26.13 -25.41
CA SER A 149 -27.04 -26.65 -24.85
C SER A 149 -26.86 -27.97 -24.12
#